data_AF-A0A836M2H4-F1
#
_entry.id   AF-A0A836M2H4-F1
#
_cell.length_a   1.000
_cell.length_b   1.000
_cell.length_c   1.000
_cell.angle_alpha   90.00
_cell.angle_beta   90.00
_cell.angle_gamma   90.00
#
_symmetry.space_group_name_H-M   'P 1'
#
loop_
_entity.id
_entity.type
_entity.pdbx_description
1 polymer ?
#
loop_
_entity_poly.entity_id
_entity_poly.type
_entity_poly.pdbx_seq_one_letter_code
_entity_poly.pdbx_strand_id
1 'polypeptide(L)'
;MVQLNPSVQHLKVMSFASSNEKPLYYWPLVVFLDDKGCILEGVSGFKSKSYPSTMLQHASIQGVLKVPPSAHYIMMTPLSSAVDVTEKELTNQGQIQISVLR
;
A
#
# COMPACT_ATOMS: atom_id res chain seq x y z
N MET A 1 10.41 -7.65 -5.09
CA MET A 1 9.83 -8.57 -4.10
C MET A 1 10.51 -8.30 -2.77
N VAL A 2 9.77 -8.30 -1.66
CA VAL A 2 10.32 -8.08 -0.31
C VAL A 2 9.97 -9.29 0.56
N GLN A 3 10.93 -9.82 1.30
CA GLN A 3 10.72 -10.92 2.24
C GLN A 3 10.05 -10.41 3.52
N LEU A 4 9.03 -11.13 3.98
CA LEU A 4 8.33 -10.85 5.23
C LEU A 4 8.93 -11.70 6.35
N ASN A 5 9.05 -11.10 7.54
CA ASN A 5 9.33 -11.86 8.74
C ASN A 5 8.02 -12.55 9.18
N PRO A 6 8.02 -13.86 9.52
CA PRO A 6 6.80 -14.58 9.92
C PRO A 6 6.04 -14.00 11.13
N SER A 7 6.69 -13.16 11.94
CA SER A 7 6.05 -12.46 13.07
C SER A 7 5.18 -11.27 12.66
N VAL A 8 5.27 -10.79 11.41
CA VAL A 8 4.54 -9.61 10.93
C VAL A 8 3.10 -9.99 10.60
N GLN A 9 2.15 -9.44 11.34
CA GLN A 9 0.72 -9.67 11.12
C GLN A 9 0.03 -8.53 10.37
N HIS A 10 0.53 -7.32 10.50
CA HIS A 10 -0.08 -6.12 9.94
C HIS A 10 0.98 -5.21 9.33
N LEU A 11 0.72 -4.78 8.10
CA LEU A 11 1.52 -3.81 7.38
C LEU A 11 0.72 -2.52 7.21
N LYS A 12 1.37 -1.39 7.47
CA LYS A 12 0.85 -0.07 7.12
C LYS A 12 1.55 0.41 5.87
N VAL A 13 0.76 0.72 4.85
CA VAL A 13 1.19 1.31 3.59
C VAL A 13 0.75 2.77 3.58
N MET A 14 1.66 3.68 3.25
CA MET A 14 1.39 5.11 3.15
C MET A 14 1.88 5.65 1.82
N SER A 15 1.02 6.38 1.11
CA SER A 15 1.38 7.16 -0.07
C SER A 15 1.18 8.63 0.24
N PHE A 16 2.16 9.47 -0.09
CA PHE A 16 2.02 10.91 -0.07
C PHE A 16 1.61 11.42 -1.46
N ALA A 17 0.89 12.54 -1.49
CA ALA A 17 0.53 13.21 -2.74
C ALA A 17 1.78 13.82 -3.39
N SER A 18 1.89 13.76 -4.71
CA SER A 18 2.99 14.38 -5.46
C SER A 18 2.96 15.92 -5.43
N SER A 19 1.79 16.51 -5.22
CA SER A 19 1.57 17.96 -5.13
C SER A 19 0.37 18.26 -4.23
N ASN A 20 0.34 19.46 -3.65
CA ASN A 20 -0.80 19.96 -2.89
C ASN A 20 -1.90 20.56 -3.79
N GLU A 21 -1.55 21.03 -4.99
CA GLU A 21 -2.51 21.64 -5.93
C GLU A 21 -3.30 20.59 -6.70
N LYS A 22 -2.61 19.51 -7.11
CA LYS A 22 -3.18 18.35 -7.83
C LYS A 22 -2.66 17.07 -7.18
N PRO A 23 -3.34 16.57 -6.13
CA PRO A 23 -2.83 15.44 -5.37
C PRO A 23 -3.01 14.13 -6.13
N LEU A 24 -1.89 13.61 -6.66
CA LEU A 24 -1.80 12.26 -7.24
C LEU A 24 -1.14 11.30 -6.24
N TYR A 25 -1.67 10.09 -6.12
CA TYR A 25 -1.17 9.10 -5.16
C TYR A 25 -0.66 7.84 -5.84
N TYR A 26 0.44 7.28 -5.35
CA TYR A 26 0.96 5.99 -5.80
C TYR A 26 0.39 4.89 -4.90
N TRP A 27 -0.55 4.11 -5.42
CA TRP A 27 -1.21 3.06 -4.65
C TRP A 27 -0.94 1.67 -5.24
N PRO A 28 -0.43 0.71 -4.46
CA PRO A 28 -0.07 -0.60 -4.98
C PRO A 28 -1.22 -1.59 -4.97
N LEU A 29 -1.21 -2.51 -5.94
CA LEU A 29 -1.76 -3.85 -5.78
C LEU A 29 -0.76 -4.65 -4.97
N VAL A 30 -1.20 -5.24 -3.86
CA VAL A 30 -0.35 -6.06 -3.01
C VAL A 30 -0.63 -7.52 -3.27
N VAL A 31 0.40 -8.31 -3.54
CA VAL A 31 0.31 -9.76 -3.75
C VAL A 31 1.16 -10.46 -2.69
N PHE A 32 0.52 -11.31 -1.90
CA PHE A 32 1.19 -12.15 -0.91
C PHE A 32 1.56 -13.49 -1.55
N LEU A 33 2.78 -13.94 -1.28
CA LEU A 33 3.33 -15.18 -1.81
C LEU A 33 3.80 -16.09 -0.68
N ASP A 34 3.73 -17.40 -0.90
CA ASP A 34 4.33 -18.40 -0.01
C ASP A 34 5.86 -18.50 -0.18
N ASP A 35 6.49 -19.43 0.54
CA ASP A 35 7.93 -19.68 0.51
C ASP A 35 8.45 -20.16 -0.87
N LYS A 36 7.56 -20.70 -1.71
CA LYS A 36 7.85 -21.17 -3.07
C LYS A 36 7.59 -20.10 -4.13
N GLY A 37 7.08 -18.93 -3.72
CA GLY A 37 6.70 -17.85 -4.63
C GLY A 37 5.34 -18.03 -5.30
N CYS A 38 4.51 -18.98 -4.84
CA CYS A 38 3.14 -19.12 -5.31
C CYS A 38 2.24 -18.04 -4.71
N ILE A 39 1.27 -17.56 -5.50
CA ILE A 39 0.31 -16.55 -5.06
C ILE A 39 -0.64 -17.14 -4.02
N LEU A 40 -0.67 -16.51 -2.84
CA LEU A 40 -1.64 -16.81 -1.79
C LEU A 40 -2.87 -15.91 -1.90
N GLU A 41 -2.65 -14.60 -2.04
CA GLU A 41 -3.72 -13.60 -2.05
C GLU A 41 -3.27 -12.34 -2.79
N GLY A 42 -4.19 -11.73 -3.55
CA GLY A 42 -4.04 -10.41 -4.15
C GLY A 42 -5.01 -9.42 -3.53
N VAL A 43 -4.50 -8.29 -3.06
CA VAL A 43 -5.24 -7.24 -2.34
C VAL A 43 -5.21 -5.95 -3.15
N SER A 44 -6.32 -5.65 -3.83
CA SER A 44 -6.53 -4.41 -4.59
C SER A 44 -7.31 -3.34 -3.81
N GLY A 45 -7.96 -3.74 -2.71
CA GLY A 45 -8.71 -2.89 -1.79
C GLY A 45 -8.44 -3.32 -0.35
N PHE A 46 -8.11 -2.35 0.50
CA PHE A 46 -7.95 -2.52 1.94
C PHE A 46 -8.32 -1.24 2.66
N LYS A 47 -8.72 -1.38 3.93
CA LYS A 47 -9.16 -0.27 4.78
C LYS A 47 -8.14 0.87 4.75
N SER A 48 -8.53 1.97 4.11
CA SER A 48 -7.69 3.13 3.91
C SER A 48 -8.32 4.37 4.54
N LYS A 49 -7.47 5.35 4.88
CA LYS A 49 -7.88 6.65 5.40
C LYS A 49 -7.01 7.72 4.77
N SER A 50 -7.65 8.82 4.42
CA SER A 50 -7.00 10.00 3.88
C SER A 50 -6.68 11.00 4.98
N TYR A 51 -5.52 11.65 4.85
CA TYR A 51 -5.07 12.70 5.74
C TYR A 51 -4.77 13.95 4.90
N PRO A 52 -5.31 15.12 5.28
CA PRO A 52 -5.02 16.37 4.58
C PRO A 52 -3.55 16.77 4.74
N SER A 53 -3.07 17.66 3.87
CA SER A 53 -1.74 18.24 4.00
C SER A 53 -1.62 19.07 5.28
N THR A 54 -0.42 19.09 5.85
CA THR A 54 -0.05 19.97 6.97
C THR A 54 1.11 20.88 6.53
N MET A 55 1.53 21.81 7.39
CA MET A 55 2.72 22.63 7.14
C MET A 55 3.99 21.81 6.90
N LEU A 56 4.07 20.58 7.42
CA LEU A 56 5.28 19.76 7.39
C LEU A 56 5.21 18.59 6.39
N GLN A 57 4.01 18.25 5.92
CA GLN A 57 3.78 17.03 5.13
C GLN A 57 2.67 17.23 4.10
N HIS A 58 2.90 16.69 2.91
CA HIS A 58 1.87 16.58 1.87
C HIS A 58 0.69 15.73 2.35
N ALA A 59 -0.46 15.89 1.69
CA ALA A 59 -1.61 15.02 1.92
C ALA A 59 -1.22 13.55 1.71
N SER A 60 -1.84 12.63 2.44
CA SER A 60 -1.50 11.21 2.36
C SER A 60 -2.70 10.30 2.39
N ILE A 61 -2.51 9.10 1.86
CA ILE A 61 -3.41 7.96 2.03
C ILE A 61 -2.64 6.92 2.81
N GLN A 62 -3.27 6.41 3.87
CA GLN A 62 -2.73 5.32 4.66
C GLN A 62 -3.70 4.16 4.63
N GLY A 63 -3.19 2.94 4.53
CA GLY A 63 -4.02 1.76 4.62
C GLY A 63 -3.30 0.66 5.38
N VAL A 64 -4.11 -0.23 5.97
CA VAL A 64 -3.62 -1.35 6.77
C VAL A 64 -3.95 -2.65 6.07
N LEU A 65 -2.94 -3.49 5.89
CA LEU A 65 -3.02 -4.82 5.32
C LEU A 65 -2.81 -5.84 6.42
N LYS A 66 -3.66 -6.86 6.45
CA LYS A 66 -3.45 -8.05 7.26
C LYS A 66 -2.62 -9.04 6.44
N VAL A 67 -1.55 -9.56 7.03
CA VAL A 67 -0.68 -10.55 6.39
C VAL A 67 -1.27 -11.94 6.59
N PRO A 68 -1.47 -12.73 5.52
CA PRO A 68 -1.88 -14.13 5.64
C PRO A 68 -0.83 -14.96 6.41
N PRO A 69 -1.23 -15.91 7.28
CA PRO A 69 -0.28 -16.66 8.12
C PRO A 69 0.83 -17.42 7.36
N SER A 70 0.58 -17.82 6.12
CA SER A 70 1.53 -18.55 5.27
C SER A 70 2.37 -17.64 4.36
N ALA A 71 2.19 -16.32 4.40
CA ALA A 71 2.88 -15.39 3.53
C ALA A 71 4.35 -15.21 3.94
N HIS A 72 5.25 -15.43 2.99
CA HIS A 72 6.70 -15.27 3.15
C HIS A 72 7.25 -14.10 2.33
N TYR A 73 6.56 -13.71 1.26
CA TYR A 73 6.94 -12.56 0.45
C TYR A 73 5.75 -11.69 0.12
N ILE A 74 6.07 -10.43 -0.13
CA ILE A 74 5.17 -9.43 -0.68
C ILE A 74 5.73 -8.95 -2.02
N MET A 75 4.88 -8.94 -3.03
CA MET A 75 5.08 -8.26 -4.29
C MET A 75 4.09 -7.11 -4.39
N MET A 76 4.55 -5.96 -4.87
CA MET A 76 3.72 -4.78 -5.07
C MET A 76 3.87 -4.30 -6.48
N THR A 77 2.75 -4.03 -7.15
CA THR A 77 2.73 -3.44 -8.48
C THR A 77 1.91 -2.16 -8.46
N PRO A 78 2.31 -1.10 -9.17
CA PRO A 78 1.50 0.10 -9.26
C PRO A 78 0.11 -0.22 -9.84
N LEU A 79 -0.94 0.35 -9.27
CA LEU A 79 -2.26 0.34 -9.85
C LEU A 79 -2.52 1.66 -10.59
N SER A 80 -3.08 1.56 -11.80
CA SER A 80 -3.70 2.69 -12.48
C SER A 80 -5.08 3.04 -11.90
N SER A 81 -5.70 2.12 -11.16
CA SER A 81 -7.01 2.27 -10.51
C SER A 81 -7.14 1.31 -9.33
N ALA A 82 -7.72 1.76 -8.20
CA ALA A 82 -8.00 0.94 -7.04
C ALA A 82 -9.44 1.15 -6.55
N VAL A 83 -10.12 0.06 -6.18
CA VAL A 83 -11.55 0.08 -5.80
C VAL A 83 -11.79 1.00 -4.59
N ASP A 84 -10.86 0.99 -3.64
CA ASP A 84 -10.99 1.70 -2.37
C ASP A 84 -10.47 3.13 -2.41
N VAL A 85 -10.03 3.59 -3.59
CA VAL A 85 -9.49 4.94 -3.81
C VAL A 85 -10.12 5.59 -5.05
N THR A 86 -11.33 5.14 -5.41
CA THR A 86 -12.04 5.52 -6.65
C THR A 86 -12.27 7.03 -6.82
N GLU A 87 -12.32 7.79 -5.73
CA GLU A 87 -12.46 9.26 -5.78
C GLU A 87 -11.13 10.02 -5.95
N LYS A 88 -9.99 9.32 -6.12
CA LYS A 88 -8.67 9.97 -6.27
C LYS A 88 -7.94 9.49 -7.51
N GLU A 89 -7.23 10.42 -8.13
CA GLU A 89 -6.35 10.12 -9.25
C GLU A 89 -5.09 9.39 -8.76
N LEU A 90 -4.85 8.21 -9.32
CA LEU A 90 -3.67 7.41 -9.06
C LEU A 90 -2.60 7.67 -10.12
N THR A 91 -1.34 7.57 -9.71
CA THR A 91 -0.17 7.63 -10.59
C THR A 91 0.61 6.32 -10.51
N ASN A 92 1.18 5.90 -11.65
CA ASN A 92 2.10 4.77 -11.71
C ASN A 92 3.55 5.15 -11.34
N GLN A 93 3.79 6.40 -10.95
CA GLN A 93 5.09 6.91 -10.50
C GLN A 93 4.97 7.53 -9.11
N GLY A 94 5.86 7.14 -8.21
CA GLY A 94 5.92 7.69 -6.87
C GLY A 94 6.65 6.77 -5.91
N GLN A 95 6.46 7.02 -4.62
CA GLN A 95 7.03 6.23 -3.55
C GLN A 95 5.97 5.95 -2.49
N ILE A 96 6.02 4.75 -1.94
CA ILE A 96 5.26 4.36 -0.75
C ILE A 96 6.19 4.13 0.42
N GLN A 97 5.71 4.46 1.60
CA GLN A 97 6.31 4.06 2.86
C GLN A 97 5.59 2.82 3.37
N ILE A 98 6.38 1.82 3.80
CA ILE A 98 5.88 0.58 4.38
C ILE A 98 6.41 0.50 5.81
N SER A 99 5.54 0.18 6.75
CA SER A 99 5.90 0.01 8.15
C SER A 99 5.13 -1.16 8.75
N VAL A 100 5.73 -1.82 9.72
CA VAL A 100 5.08 -2.90 10.48
C VAL A 100 4.27 -2.26 11.60
N LEU A 101 3.03 -2.71 11.79
CA LEU A 101 2.25 -2.40 12.99
C LEU A 101 2.45 -3.53 13.99
N ARG A 102 2.79 -3.16 15.23
CA ARG A 102 2.87 -4.09 16.36
C ARG A 102 1.53 -4.21 17.04
#